data_AF-A0AA47NZ01-F1
#
_entry.id   AF-A0AA47NZ01-F1
#
_cell.length_a   1.000
_cell.length_b   1.000
_cell.length_c   1.000
_cell.angle_alpha   90.00
_cell.angle_beta   90.00
_cell.angle_gamma   90.00
#
_symmetry.space_group_name_H-M   'P 1'
#
loop_
_entity.id
_entity.type
_entity.pdbx_description
1 polymer ?
#
loop_
_entity_poly.entity_id
_entity_poly.type
_entity_poly.pdbx_seq_one_letter_code
_entity_poly.pdbx_strand_id
1 'polypeptide(L)'
;MPNNRCVAEQRIASLHRKLKKNSEFFEEYKAFMDNIISKGYAVQLNRDDNRVFYIPHHRGWSLNELLPGPNLTNTLVGVLLRLREEPIAMMADIEFMFYQVQVPEEDADLLRFLWWPNGNLNVPMEEYRMAVHLLGATSSPRVASYALWRTTEPLPPQTPFKQFCRTFTWMIV
;
A
#
# COMPACT_ATOMS: atom_id res chain seq x y z
N MET A 1 6.93 15.19 -11.25
CA MET A 1 8.16 14.88 -10.46
C MET A 1 9.33 14.68 -11.41
N PRO A 2 10.57 15.01 -11.02
CA PRO A 2 11.76 14.83 -11.86
C PRO A 2 12.12 13.35 -12.02
N ASN A 3 12.94 13.03 -13.04
CA ASN A 3 13.39 11.68 -13.30
C ASN A 3 14.32 11.15 -12.20
N ASN A 4 13.94 10.06 -11.54
CA ASN A 4 14.71 9.44 -10.47
C ASN A 4 15.21 8.02 -10.79
N ARG A 5 15.16 7.58 -12.06
CA ARG A 5 15.59 6.22 -12.46
C ARG A 5 16.99 5.86 -11.98
N CYS A 6 17.97 6.74 -12.20
CA CYS A 6 19.35 6.53 -11.75
C CYS A 6 19.44 6.31 -10.22
N VAL A 7 18.63 7.03 -9.45
CA VAL A 7 18.56 6.86 -7.99
C VAL A 7 17.95 5.50 -7.63
N ALA A 8 16.90 5.08 -8.34
CA ALA A 8 16.27 3.79 -8.16
C ALA A 8 17.25 2.63 -8.47
N GLU A 9 18.00 2.73 -9.57
CA GLU A 9 19.03 1.77 -9.98
C GLU A 9 20.16 1.64 -8.93
N GLN A 10 20.61 2.75 -8.35
CA GLN A 10 21.60 2.73 -7.26
C GLN A 10 21.06 2.07 -5.98
N ARG A 11 19.79 2.34 -5.64
CA ARG A 11 19.13 1.77 -4.45
C ARG A 11 18.94 0.26 -4.61
N ILE A 12 18.47 -0.19 -5.77
CA ILE A 12 18.29 -1.62 -6.04
C ILE A 12 19.61 -2.36 -6.14
N ALA A 13 20.69 -1.75 -6.65
CA ALA A 13 22.03 -2.35 -6.60
C ALA A 13 22.53 -2.53 -5.15
N SER A 14 22.15 -1.63 -4.24
CA SER A 14 22.44 -1.77 -2.82
C SER A 14 21.59 -2.85 -2.16
N LEU A 15 20.33 -3.00 -2.56
CA LEU A 15 19.47 -4.10 -2.14
C LEU A 15 20.01 -5.45 -2.65
N HIS A 16 20.42 -5.52 -3.92
CA HIS A 16 21.01 -6.71 -4.54
C HIS A 16 22.19 -7.26 -3.71
N ARG A 17 23.09 -6.38 -3.27
CA ARG A 17 24.20 -6.74 -2.38
C ARG A 17 23.73 -7.30 -1.03
N LYS A 18 22.63 -6.75 -0.46
CA LYS A 18 22.04 -7.26 0.78
C LYS A 18 21.37 -8.61 0.61
N LEU A 19 20.60 -8.79 -0.47
CA LEU A 19 19.94 -10.05 -0.82
C LEU A 19 20.98 -11.16 -1.02
N LYS A 20 22.09 -10.88 -1.71
CA LYS A 20 23.19 -11.85 -1.86
C LYS A 20 23.90 -12.21 -0.57
N LYS A 21 23.94 -11.29 0.41
CA LYS A 21 24.65 -11.49 1.68
C LYS A 21 23.82 -12.30 2.68
N ASN A 22 22.50 -12.17 2.66
CA ASN A 22 21.61 -12.81 3.63
C ASN A 22 20.52 -13.61 2.91
N SER A 23 20.69 -14.94 2.91
CA SER A 23 19.77 -15.87 2.25
C SER A 23 18.38 -15.91 2.89
N GLU A 24 18.29 -15.82 4.21
CA GLU A 24 16.99 -15.78 4.91
C GLU A 24 16.22 -14.52 4.51
N PHE A 25 16.90 -13.37 4.54
CA PHE A 25 16.31 -12.10 4.09
C PHE A 25 15.89 -12.14 2.62
N PHE A 26 16.66 -12.82 1.77
CA PHE A 26 16.32 -12.98 0.35
C PHE A 26 15.06 -13.82 0.15
N GLU A 27 14.95 -14.98 0.80
CA GLU A 27 13.77 -15.84 0.67
C GLU A 27 12.50 -15.15 1.19
N GLU A 28 12.58 -14.46 2.33
CA GLU A 28 11.45 -13.67 2.84
C GLU A 28 11.04 -12.55 1.86
N TYR A 29 12.01 -11.82 1.31
CA TYR A 29 11.75 -10.73 0.38
C TYR A 29 11.17 -11.25 -0.94
N LYS A 30 11.71 -12.37 -1.45
CA LYS A 30 11.23 -13.04 -2.64
C LYS A 30 9.78 -13.53 -2.46
N ALA A 31 9.50 -14.25 -1.36
CA ALA A 31 8.15 -14.72 -1.06
C ALA A 31 7.15 -13.56 -0.96
N PHE A 32 7.56 -12.43 -0.39
CA PHE A 32 6.75 -11.22 -0.34
C PHE A 32 6.46 -10.66 -1.75
N MET A 33 7.48 -10.52 -2.60
CA MET A 33 7.31 -10.01 -3.97
C MET A 33 6.44 -10.96 -4.80
N ASP A 34 6.66 -12.27 -4.69
CA ASP A 34 5.85 -13.28 -5.36
C ASP A 34 4.39 -13.22 -4.89
N ASN A 35 4.13 -12.94 -3.60
CA ASN A 35 2.77 -12.77 -3.08
C ASN A 35 2.07 -11.54 -3.70
N ILE A 36 2.76 -10.41 -3.80
CA ILE A 36 2.21 -9.18 -4.38
C ILE A 36 1.92 -9.37 -5.88
N ILE A 37 2.83 -9.99 -6.62
CA ILE A 37 2.69 -10.21 -8.06
C ILE A 37 1.59 -11.25 -8.33
N SER A 38 1.59 -12.38 -7.62
CA SER A 38 0.59 -13.45 -7.82
C SER A 38 -0.84 -13.03 -7.47
N LYS A 39 -1.02 -12.14 -6.50
CA LYS A 39 -2.32 -11.55 -6.16
C LYS A 39 -2.78 -10.46 -7.14
N GLY A 40 -1.93 -10.06 -8.09
CA GLY A 40 -2.23 -9.00 -9.05
C GLY A 40 -2.12 -7.58 -8.47
N TYR A 41 -1.51 -7.42 -7.30
CA TYR A 41 -1.27 -6.11 -6.69
C TYR A 41 -0.16 -5.33 -7.40
N ALA A 42 0.80 -6.04 -8.01
CA ALA A 42 1.79 -5.48 -8.90
C ALA A 42 1.67 -6.13 -10.29
N VAL A 43 1.85 -5.31 -11.32
CA VAL A 43 1.79 -5.73 -12.72
C VAL A 43 3.08 -5.36 -13.42
N GLN A 44 3.63 -6.29 -14.19
CA GLN A 44 4.80 -6.05 -15.03
C GLN A 44 4.47 -5.05 -16.15
N LEU A 45 5.37 -4.12 -16.38
CA LEU A 45 5.29 -3.17 -17.50
C LEU A 45 6.10 -3.69 -18.68
N ASN A 46 5.48 -3.64 -19.87
CA ASN A 46 6.09 -4.07 -21.13
C ASN A 46 6.19 -2.90 -22.13
N ARG A 47 6.30 -1.67 -21.62
CA ARG A 47 6.34 -0.43 -22.41
C ARG A 47 7.60 0.33 -22.06
N ASP A 48 8.33 0.77 -23.08
CA ASP A 48 9.38 1.77 -22.96
C ASP A 48 8.74 3.16 -23.07
N ASP A 49 7.79 3.44 -22.16
CA ASP A 49 7.24 4.77 -22.02
C ASP A 49 8.19 5.54 -21.12
N ASN A 50 8.88 6.54 -21.69
CA ASN A 50 9.95 7.40 -21.13
C ASN A 50 9.52 8.22 -19.88
N ARG A 51 8.80 7.56 -18.96
CA ARG A 51 8.29 7.98 -17.66
C ARG A 51 9.30 7.57 -16.60
N VAL A 52 9.28 8.31 -15.51
CA VAL A 52 10.55 8.68 -14.89
C VAL A 52 10.53 8.64 -13.37
N PHE A 53 9.48 8.10 -12.76
CA PHE A 53 9.36 8.05 -11.30
C PHE A 53 9.24 6.62 -10.78
N TYR A 54 10.15 6.25 -9.88
CA TYR A 54 10.24 4.95 -9.25
C TYR A 54 10.21 5.09 -7.73
N ILE A 55 9.47 4.21 -7.06
CA ILE A 55 9.44 4.07 -5.61
C ILE A 55 10.64 3.26 -5.11
N PRO A 56 11.18 3.56 -3.92
CA PRO A 56 12.30 2.81 -3.38
C PRO A 56 11.89 1.45 -2.80
N HIS A 57 12.82 0.49 -2.89
CA HIS A 57 12.71 -0.78 -2.19
C HIS A 57 13.17 -0.65 -0.73
N HIS A 58 12.23 -0.47 0.20
CA HIS A 58 12.50 -0.52 1.63
C HIS A 58 11.45 -1.36 2.37
N ARG A 59 11.88 -2.17 3.35
CA ARG A 59 10.99 -3.06 4.14
C ARG A 59 10.01 -2.29 5.05
N GLY A 60 10.24 -0.99 5.22
CA GLY A 60 9.28 -0.03 5.73
C GLY A 60 9.24 1.09 4.71
N TRP A 61 8.22 1.08 3.86
CA TRP A 61 8.03 2.13 2.88
C TRP A 61 7.76 3.43 3.65
N SER A 62 8.60 4.44 3.48
CA SER A 62 8.30 5.82 3.85
C SER A 62 8.64 6.69 2.64
N LEU A 63 7.69 6.79 1.74
CA LEU A 63 7.70 7.77 0.67
C LEU A 63 7.09 9.05 1.24
N ASN A 64 7.90 9.84 1.95
CA ASN A 64 7.51 11.14 2.51
C ASN A 64 7.36 12.24 1.45
N GLU A 65 7.50 11.91 0.16
CA GLU A 65 7.55 12.87 -0.95
C GLU A 65 6.25 12.93 -1.76
N LEU A 66 5.20 12.19 -1.38
CA LEU A 66 3.90 12.26 -2.06
C LEU A 66 3.01 13.34 -1.44
N LEU A 67 2.20 14.01 -2.28
CA LEU A 67 1.39 15.17 -1.88
C LEU A 67 0.52 14.86 -0.65
N PRO A 68 0.65 15.64 0.44
CA PRO A 68 -0.21 15.47 1.60
C PRO A 68 -1.61 16.03 1.32
N GLY A 69 -2.62 15.17 1.29
CA GLY A 69 -4.04 15.56 1.38
C GLY A 69 -4.48 16.10 2.76
N PRO A 70 -5.78 16.37 2.97
CA PRO A 70 -6.33 16.78 4.27
C PRO A 70 -6.26 15.65 5.31
N ASN A 71 -6.14 15.99 6.60
CA ASN A 71 -6.12 14.97 7.66
C ASN A 71 -7.53 14.41 7.90
N LEU A 72 -7.69 13.09 7.73
CA LEU A 72 -8.95 12.36 7.93
C LEU A 72 -8.90 11.42 9.13
N THR A 73 -7.82 11.42 9.92
CA THR A 73 -7.71 10.56 11.11
C THR A 73 -8.35 11.23 12.31
N ASN A 74 -9.20 10.50 13.06
CA ASN A 74 -9.56 10.91 14.40
C ASN A 74 -8.36 11.11 15.32
N THR A 75 -8.53 11.97 16.33
CA THR A 75 -7.56 12.07 17.42
C THR A 75 -7.62 10.81 18.27
N LEU A 76 -6.46 10.34 18.74
CA LEU A 76 -6.38 9.18 19.63
C LEU A 76 -7.22 9.40 20.90
N VAL A 77 -7.25 10.62 21.42
CA VAL A 77 -8.08 11.00 22.57
C VAL A 77 -9.57 10.80 22.24
N GLY A 78 -10.03 11.24 21.07
CA GLY A 78 -11.41 11.04 20.64
C GLY A 78 -11.79 9.57 20.50
N VAL A 79 -10.89 8.75 19.96
CA VAL A 79 -11.10 7.29 19.87
C VAL A 79 -11.18 6.66 21.27
N LEU A 80 -10.25 6.99 22.17
CA LEU A 80 -10.21 6.44 23.53
C LEU A 80 -11.40 6.87 24.39
N LEU A 81 -11.93 8.08 24.19
CA LEU A 81 -13.13 8.55 24.89
C LEU A 81 -14.36 7.76 24.44
N ARG A 82 -14.58 7.58 23.13
CA ARG A 82 -15.72 6.80 22.60
C ARG A 82 -15.66 5.32 22.99
N LEU A 83 -14.45 4.74 23.04
CA LEU A 83 -14.25 3.38 23.55
C LEU A 83 -14.69 3.18 25.01
N ARG A 84 -14.79 4.27 25.78
CA ARG A 84 -15.22 4.25 27.18
C ARG A 84 -16.70 4.60 27.39
N GLU A 85 -17.39 5.06 26.35
CA GLU A 85 -18.81 5.41 26.44
C GLU A 85 -19.69 4.17 26.58
N GLU A 86 -19.29 3.06 25.96
CA GLU A 86 -20.04 1.80 25.97
C GLU A 86 -19.33 0.72 26.81
N PRO A 87 -20.09 -0.19 27.44
CA PRO A 87 -19.52 -1.24 28.30
C PRO A 87 -18.72 -2.30 27.53
N ILE A 88 -18.86 -2.35 26.21
CA ILE A 88 -18.23 -3.35 25.34
C ILE A 88 -17.73 -2.66 24.07
N ALA A 89 -16.45 -2.85 23.74
CA ALA A 89 -15.83 -2.39 22.50
C ALA A 89 -15.36 -3.57 21.64
N MET A 90 -15.52 -3.48 20.32
CA MET A 90 -15.06 -4.49 19.37
C MET A 90 -13.93 -3.92 18.51
N MET A 91 -12.72 -4.48 18.63
CA MET A 91 -11.57 -4.08 17.84
C MET A 91 -11.20 -5.19 16.85
N ALA A 92 -10.89 -4.80 15.62
CA ALA A 92 -10.39 -5.70 14.59
C ALA A 92 -9.27 -5.00 13.82
N ASP A 93 -8.24 -5.76 13.45
CA ASP A 93 -7.22 -5.29 12.52
C ASP A 93 -7.60 -5.68 11.09
N ILE A 94 -7.40 -4.76 10.15
CA ILE A 94 -7.62 -5.03 8.72
C ILE A 94 -6.27 -5.38 8.12
N GLU A 95 -5.99 -6.68 8.05
CA GLU A 95 -4.79 -7.17 7.39
C GLU A 95 -4.70 -6.63 5.96
N PHE A 96 -3.52 -6.11 5.61
CA PHE A 96 -3.24 -5.56 4.28
C PHE A 96 -4.24 -4.49 3.82
N MET A 97 -4.81 -3.69 4.74
CA MET A 97 -5.80 -2.64 4.46
C MET A 97 -5.53 -1.83 3.18
N PHE A 98 -4.29 -1.38 2.96
CA PHE A 98 -3.93 -0.56 1.79
C PHE A 98 -4.06 -1.32 0.46
N TYR A 99 -3.73 -2.61 0.45
CA TYR A 99 -3.82 -3.45 -0.75
C TYR A 99 -5.27 -3.70 -1.17
N GLN A 100 -6.25 -3.40 -0.31
CA GLN A 100 -7.68 -3.51 -0.63
C GLN A 100 -8.20 -2.33 -1.45
N VAL A 101 -7.38 -1.28 -1.64
CA VAL A 101 -7.77 -0.08 -2.39
C VAL A 101 -6.97 0.04 -3.66
N GLN A 102 -7.66 0.03 -4.80
CA GLN A 102 -7.06 0.17 -6.12
C GLN A 102 -6.60 1.62 -6.37
N VAL A 103 -5.50 1.76 -7.08
CA VAL A 103 -4.97 3.05 -7.53
C VAL A 103 -5.50 3.32 -8.94
N PRO A 104 -6.02 4.52 -9.22
CA PRO A 104 -6.42 4.91 -10.58
C PRO A 104 -5.27 4.70 -11.58
N GLU A 105 -5.57 4.26 -12.81
CA GLU A 105 -4.54 3.96 -13.81
C GLU A 105 -3.64 5.16 -14.14
N GLU A 106 -4.19 6.37 -14.04
CA GLU A 106 -3.48 7.65 -14.22
C GLU A 106 -2.38 7.89 -13.17
N ASP A 107 -2.61 7.42 -11.94
CA ASP A 107 -1.70 7.60 -10.81
C ASP A 107 -0.82 6.37 -10.55
N ALA A 108 -1.20 5.20 -11.06
CA ALA A 108 -0.47 3.94 -10.87
C ALA A 108 0.98 4.01 -11.40
N ASP A 109 1.22 4.86 -12.41
CA ASP A 109 2.57 5.07 -12.97
C ASP A 109 3.50 5.88 -12.05
N LEU A 110 2.98 6.46 -10.96
CA LEU A 110 3.80 7.04 -9.89
C LEU A 110 4.29 5.99 -8.88
N LEU A 111 3.81 4.75 -8.98
CA LEU A 111 4.12 3.66 -8.06
C LEU A 111 4.92 2.54 -8.74
N ARG A 112 5.80 2.92 -9.68
CA ARG A 112 6.69 1.99 -10.41
C ARG A 112 7.87 1.58 -9.56
N PHE A 113 8.34 0.35 -9.70
CA PHE A 113 9.54 -0.15 -9.02
C PHE A 113 10.27 -1.17 -9.91
N LEU A 114 11.50 -1.51 -9.53
CA LEU A 114 12.36 -2.43 -10.31
C LEU A 114 12.43 -3.78 -9.61
N TRP A 115 12.26 -4.89 -10.31
CA TRP A 115 12.37 -6.20 -9.68
C TRP A 115 12.93 -7.26 -10.62
N TRP A 116 13.57 -8.28 -10.06
CA TRP A 116 14.06 -9.42 -10.82
C TRP A 116 12.92 -10.43 -11.02
N PRO A 117 12.58 -10.80 -12.26
CA PRO A 117 11.55 -11.80 -12.51
C PRO A 117 11.90 -13.11 -11.82
N ASN A 118 10.91 -13.71 -11.16
CA ASN A 118 11.04 -14.93 -10.34
C ASN A 118 12.11 -14.84 -9.23
N GLY A 119 12.51 -13.62 -8.83
CA GLY A 119 13.58 -13.39 -7.88
C GLY A 119 14.97 -13.78 -8.39
N ASN A 120 15.16 -14.01 -9.69
CA ASN A 120 16.45 -14.43 -10.22
C ASN A 120 17.41 -13.24 -10.35
N LEU A 121 18.31 -13.07 -9.38
CA LEU A 121 19.24 -11.94 -9.33
C LEU A 121 20.28 -11.91 -10.48
N ASN A 122 20.34 -12.94 -11.33
CA ASN A 122 21.28 -13.03 -12.45
C ASN A 122 20.70 -12.55 -13.78
N VAL A 123 19.39 -12.32 -13.85
CA VAL A 123 18.72 -11.78 -15.05
C VAL A 123 18.63 -10.26 -14.94
N PRO A 124 18.43 -9.53 -16.06
CA PRO A 124 18.15 -8.10 -15.98
C PRO A 124 16.89 -7.81 -15.17
N MET A 125 16.87 -6.65 -14.51
CA MET A 125 15.71 -6.16 -13.77
C MET A 125 14.62 -5.70 -14.74
N GLU A 126 13.37 -5.91 -14.36
CA GLU A 126 12.19 -5.48 -15.10
C GLU A 126 11.41 -4.43 -14.30
N GLU A 127 10.59 -3.66 -15.01
CA GLU A 127 9.73 -2.65 -14.40
C GLU A 127 8.37 -3.24 -14.01
N TYR A 128 7.94 -2.91 -12.80
CA TYR A 128 6.63 -3.26 -12.28
C TYR A 128 5.94 -1.99 -11.79
N ARG A 129 4.61 -1.98 -11.78
CA ARG A 129 3.82 -0.93 -11.14
C ARG A 129 2.84 -1.53 -10.15
N MET A 130 2.58 -0.81 -9.06
CA MET A 130 1.52 -1.17 -8.12
C MET A 130 0.16 -0.73 -8.67
N ALA A 131 -0.81 -1.64 -8.66
CA ALA A 131 -2.21 -1.38 -9.00
C ALA A 131 -3.06 -1.05 -7.77
N VAL A 132 -2.49 -1.19 -6.57
CA VAL A 132 -3.14 -0.95 -5.28
C VAL A 132 -2.27 -0.04 -4.41
N HIS A 133 -2.90 0.58 -3.42
CA HIS A 133 -2.19 1.42 -2.46
C HIS A 133 -1.21 0.56 -1.65
N LEU A 134 0.06 0.96 -1.63
CA LEU A 134 1.08 0.33 -0.78
C LEU A 134 1.20 1.05 0.56
N LEU A 135 1.70 0.33 1.57
CA LEU A 135 2.17 0.95 2.82
C LEU A 135 3.18 2.06 2.49
N GLY A 136 3.26 3.12 3.31
CA GLY A 136 4.35 4.09 3.17
C GLY A 136 4.26 5.15 2.10
N ALA A 137 3.33 5.07 1.15
CA ALA A 137 2.96 6.27 0.40
C ALA A 137 2.17 7.21 1.32
N THR A 138 2.54 8.48 1.40
CA THR A 138 1.87 9.46 2.29
C THR A 138 0.37 9.58 2.03
N SER A 139 -0.09 9.30 0.80
CA SER A 139 -1.52 9.29 0.45
C SER A 139 -2.27 8.04 0.89
N SER A 140 -1.61 6.88 1.00
CA SER A 140 -2.28 5.59 1.24
C SER A 140 -3.10 5.53 2.53
N PRO A 141 -2.61 6.01 3.70
CA PRO A 141 -3.42 6.13 4.92
C PRO A 141 -4.77 6.82 4.67
N ARG A 142 -4.73 7.97 3.99
CA ARG A 142 -5.92 8.80 3.77
C ARG A 142 -6.89 8.17 2.80
N VAL A 143 -6.38 7.64 1.69
CA VAL A 143 -7.22 7.00 0.67
C VAL A 143 -7.88 5.74 1.25
N ALA A 144 -7.16 4.96 2.05
CA ALA A 144 -7.75 3.80 2.72
C ALA A 144 -8.77 4.19 3.80
N SER A 145 -8.50 5.21 4.62
CA SER A 145 -9.50 5.74 5.57
C SER A 145 -10.74 6.27 4.87
N TYR A 146 -10.58 6.97 3.75
CA TYR A 146 -11.71 7.44 2.94
C TYR A 146 -12.50 6.28 2.34
N ALA A 147 -11.83 5.30 1.74
CA ALA A 147 -12.47 4.11 1.18
C ALA A 147 -13.25 3.36 2.25
N LEU A 148 -12.68 3.18 3.45
CA LEU A 148 -13.35 2.58 4.58
C LEU A 148 -14.56 3.40 5.05
N TRP A 149 -14.42 4.72 5.17
CA TRP A 149 -15.56 5.58 5.51
C TRP A 149 -16.70 5.43 4.49
N ARG A 150 -16.38 5.33 3.19
CA ARG A 150 -17.38 5.11 2.14
C ARG A 150 -18.11 3.77 2.24
N THR A 151 -17.48 2.71 2.76
CA THR A 151 -18.18 1.43 2.98
C THR A 151 -19.18 1.49 4.14
N THR A 152 -19.01 2.47 5.03
CA THR A 152 -19.93 2.70 6.15
C THR A 152 -21.09 3.62 5.81
N GLU A 153 -21.03 4.34 4.69
CA GLU A 153 -22.18 5.10 4.19
C GLU A 153 -23.32 4.13 3.85
N PRO A 154 -24.58 4.46 4.22
CA PRO A 154 -25.69 3.56 4.02
C PRO A 154 -25.96 3.35 2.52
N LEU A 155 -25.68 2.15 2.02
CA LEU A 155 -26.18 1.68 0.73
C LEU A 155 -27.73 1.74 0.70
N PRO A 156 -28.36 1.88 -0.49
CA PRO A 156 -29.80 1.94 -0.62
C PRO A 156 -30.50 0.77 0.10
N PRO A 157 -31.71 1.00 0.64
CA PRO A 157 -32.33 0.12 1.62
C PRO A 157 -32.76 -1.22 1.00
N GLN A 158 -31.89 -2.22 0.97
CA GLN A 158 -32.26 -3.57 0.50
C GLN A 158 -31.63 -4.74 1.28
N THR A 159 -30.94 -4.53 2.40
CA THR A 159 -30.37 -5.66 3.18
C THR A 159 -30.63 -5.58 4.70
N PRO A 160 -30.86 -6.72 5.38
CA PRO A 160 -31.30 -6.76 6.80
C PRO A 160 -30.20 -6.41 7.81
N PHE A 161 -28.99 -6.07 7.35
CA PHE A 161 -27.79 -5.90 8.18
C PHE A 161 -27.70 -4.51 8.86
N LYS A 162 -28.74 -3.67 8.74
CA LYS A 162 -28.75 -2.27 9.17
C LYS A 162 -28.60 -2.04 10.68
N GLN A 163 -28.72 -3.08 11.52
CA GLN A 163 -28.58 -2.93 12.98
C GLN A 163 -27.16 -3.20 13.49
N PHE A 164 -26.30 -3.91 12.75
CA PHE A 164 -24.95 -4.29 13.22
C PHE A 164 -23.89 -3.21 12.92
N CYS A 165 -24.03 -2.49 11.80
CA CYS A 165 -23.03 -1.51 11.35
C CYS A 165 -23.10 -0.15 12.06
N ARG A 166 -24.12 0.09 12.89
CA ARG A 166 -24.25 1.35 13.65
C ARG A 166 -23.21 1.50 14.76
N THR A 167 -22.52 0.43 15.18
CA THR A 167 -21.48 0.49 16.22
C THR A 167 -20.06 0.40 15.65
N PHE A 168 -19.87 -0.27 14.50
CA PHE A 168 -18.57 -0.43 13.86
C PHE A 168 -18.11 0.83 13.09
N THR A 169 -19.06 1.62 12.59
CA THR A 169 -18.79 2.83 11.78
C THR A 169 -18.20 3.98 12.59
N TRP A 170 -18.57 4.11 13.87
CA TRP A 170 -18.13 5.24 14.72
C TRP A 170 -16.77 5.04 15.38
N MET A 171 -16.17 3.86 15.22
CA MET A 171 -14.95 3.49 15.93
C MET A 171 -13.70 3.51 15.04
N ILE A 172 -13.85 3.51 13.71
CA ILE A 172 -12.71 3.39 12.78
C ILE A 172 -12.39 4.71 12.05
N VAL A 173 -13.29 5.69 12.04
CA VAL A 173 -13.03 7.00 11.41
C VAL A 173 -12.87 8.05 12.47
#